data_AF-A0A535ICB0-F1
#
_entry.id   AF-A0A535ICB0-F1
#
_cell.length_a   1.000
_cell.length_b   1.000
_cell.length_c   1.000
_cell.angle_alpha   90.00
_cell.angle_beta   90.00
_cell.angle_gamma   90.00
#
_symmetry.space_group_name_H-M   'P 1'
#
loop_
_entity.id
_entity.type
_entity.pdbx_description
1 polymer ?
#
loop_
_entity_poly.entity_id
_entity_poly.type
_entity_poly.pdbx_seq_one_letter_code
_entity_poly.pdbx_strand_id
1 'polypeptide(L)'
;MTSHRARATIATLLLNAPEGMTIWEMMQWLGHHNVNSTQHYVRRNQQRVAVAYTRAERNSLLIEALVETKADSPGSVKVYYVLGDDGLCSNPEWATCIYRLACRKCPFFIPQEQAKQIRSRDGIKRFLEVVELTEEEKRAAQEDIQKIEENLEQISQSPPPDSLHQRPKGKKVRGVPLQVLNMPFHPTT
;
A
#
# COMPACT_ATOMS: atom_id res chain seq x y z
N MET A 1 -35.51 9.20 -1.79
CA MET A 1 -34.63 8.18 -2.41
C MET A 1 -35.49 7.02 -2.88
N THR A 2 -35.40 6.57 -4.14
CA THR A 2 -36.16 5.40 -4.60
C THR A 2 -35.49 4.10 -4.13
N SER A 3 -36.27 3.04 -3.88
CA SER A 3 -35.76 1.71 -3.49
C SER A 3 -34.68 1.20 -4.45
N HIS A 4 -34.84 1.46 -5.74
CA HIS A 4 -33.88 1.13 -6.78
C HIS A 4 -32.52 1.84 -6.60
N ARG A 5 -32.53 3.14 -6.25
CA ARG A 5 -31.30 3.90 -6.01
C ARG A 5 -30.60 3.44 -4.73
N ALA A 6 -31.35 3.14 -3.68
CA ALA A 6 -30.78 2.61 -2.44
C ALA A 6 -30.09 1.26 -2.67
N ARG A 7 -30.71 0.36 -3.44
CA ARG A 7 -30.14 -0.95 -3.80
C ARG A 7 -28.86 -0.82 -4.64
N ALA A 8 -28.85 0.06 -5.64
CA ALA A 8 -27.65 0.32 -6.46
C ALA A 8 -26.49 0.89 -5.64
N THR A 9 -26.78 1.76 -4.66
CA THR A 9 -25.78 2.29 -3.73
C THR A 9 -25.19 1.17 -2.88
N ILE A 10 -26.01 0.32 -2.27
CA ILE A 10 -25.54 -0.81 -1.44
C ILE A 10 -24.71 -1.79 -2.29
N ALA A 11 -25.17 -2.12 -3.50
CA ALA A 11 -24.42 -2.98 -4.43
C ALA A 11 -23.04 -2.40 -4.78
N THR A 12 -22.97 -1.07 -4.99
CA THR A 12 -21.70 -0.38 -5.25
C THR A 12 -20.78 -0.38 -4.02
N LEU A 13 -21.32 -0.25 -2.80
CA LEU A 13 -20.53 -0.29 -1.58
C LEU A 13 -19.98 -1.70 -1.29
N LEU A 14 -20.81 -2.73 -1.38
CA LEU A 14 -20.41 -4.13 -1.28
C LEU A 14 -19.41 -4.49 -2.40
N LEU A 15 -19.64 -3.93 -3.59
CA LEU A 15 -18.73 -3.78 -4.73
C LEU A 15 -17.29 -3.40 -4.35
N ASN A 16 -17.16 -2.41 -3.47
CA ASN A 16 -15.90 -1.70 -3.28
C ASN A 16 -15.28 -1.88 -1.88
N ALA A 17 -15.95 -2.58 -0.96
CA ALA A 17 -15.43 -2.88 0.37
C ALA A 17 -14.11 -3.71 0.35
N PRO A 18 -13.20 -3.60 1.34
CA PRO A 18 -11.93 -4.33 1.33
C PRO A 18 -12.04 -5.85 1.08
N GLU A 19 -13.07 -6.48 1.64
CA GLU A 19 -13.46 -7.89 1.42
C GLU A 19 -14.82 -7.97 0.68
N GLY A 20 -15.03 -7.06 -0.25
CA GLY A 20 -16.29 -6.95 -0.99
C GLY A 20 -16.51 -8.11 -1.95
N MET A 21 -17.77 -8.31 -2.33
CA MET A 21 -18.17 -9.35 -3.28
C MET A 21 -17.50 -9.18 -4.66
N THR A 22 -17.22 -10.31 -5.31
CA THR A 22 -16.86 -10.38 -6.73
C THR A 22 -18.05 -9.99 -7.62
N ILE A 23 -17.79 -9.75 -8.90
CA ILE A 23 -18.87 -9.42 -9.86
C ILE A 23 -19.88 -10.56 -10.00
N TRP A 24 -19.43 -11.80 -9.83
CA TRP A 24 -20.28 -12.99 -9.93
C TRP A 24 -21.16 -13.15 -8.69
N GLU A 25 -20.61 -12.97 -7.50
CA GLU A 25 -21.39 -12.93 -6.25
C GLU A 25 -22.39 -11.78 -6.26
N MET A 26 -22.00 -10.62 -6.77
CA MET A 26 -22.89 -9.47 -6.95
C MET A 26 -24.03 -9.77 -7.93
N MET A 27 -23.75 -10.50 -9.02
CA MET A 27 -24.76 -10.95 -9.97
C MET A 27 -25.80 -11.86 -9.30
N GLN A 28 -25.35 -12.81 -8.48
CA GLN A 28 -26.23 -13.69 -7.71
C GLN A 28 -27.06 -12.93 -6.67
N TRP A 29 -26.42 -12.05 -5.90
CA TRP A 29 -27.09 -11.25 -4.87
C TRP A 29 -28.13 -10.26 -5.46
N LEU A 30 -27.86 -9.71 -6.65
CA LEU A 30 -28.80 -8.86 -7.35
C LEU A 30 -29.90 -9.64 -8.09
N GLY A 31 -29.70 -10.94 -8.34
CA GLY A 31 -30.59 -11.77 -9.15
C GLY A 31 -30.52 -11.43 -10.63
N HIS A 32 -29.37 -10.95 -11.12
CA HIS A 32 -29.18 -10.67 -12.54
C HIS A 32 -28.78 -11.95 -13.28
N HIS A 33 -29.33 -12.17 -14.48
CA HIS A 33 -28.95 -13.31 -15.33
C HIS A 33 -27.75 -13.03 -16.24
N ASN A 34 -27.32 -11.77 -16.32
CA ASN A 34 -26.23 -11.33 -17.20
C ASN A 34 -25.27 -10.43 -16.42
N VAL A 35 -23.97 -10.73 -16.52
CA VAL A 35 -22.88 -9.94 -15.91
C VAL A 35 -22.88 -8.50 -16.42
N ASN A 36 -23.21 -8.26 -17.69
CA ASN A 36 -23.26 -6.90 -18.25
C ASN A 36 -24.28 -6.03 -17.52
N SER A 37 -25.45 -6.59 -17.18
CA SER A 37 -26.46 -5.88 -16.39
C SER A 37 -25.92 -5.48 -15.02
N THR A 38 -25.18 -6.38 -14.36
CA THR A 38 -24.51 -6.09 -13.09
C THR A 38 -23.43 -5.03 -13.24
N GLN A 39 -22.60 -5.08 -14.29
CA GLN A 39 -21.55 -4.09 -14.54
C GLN A 39 -22.11 -2.67 -14.76
N HIS A 40 -23.23 -2.54 -15.49
CA HIS A 40 -23.89 -1.24 -15.65
C HIS A 40 -24.59 -0.77 -14.37
N TYR A 41 -24.97 -1.69 -13.48
CA TYR A 41 -25.69 -1.40 -12.24
C TYR A 41 -24.80 -0.92 -11.09
N VAL A 42 -23.52 -1.32 -11.07
CA VAL A 42 -22.57 -1.00 -9.99
C VAL A 42 -21.41 -0.16 -10.49
N ARG A 43 -20.91 0.77 -9.67
CA ARG A 43 -19.72 1.57 -10.01
C ARG A 43 -18.47 0.95 -9.38
N ARG A 44 -17.61 0.36 -10.20
CA ARG A 44 -16.34 -0.19 -9.72
C ARG A 44 -15.30 0.91 -9.51
N ASN A 45 -14.65 0.95 -8.35
CA ASN A 45 -13.54 1.86 -8.08
C ASN A 45 -12.27 1.38 -8.80
N GLN A 46 -11.62 2.27 -9.56
CA GLN A 46 -10.34 2.00 -10.22
C GLN A 46 -9.24 1.60 -9.24
N GLN A 47 -9.23 2.14 -8.02
CA GLN A 47 -8.27 1.77 -6.99
C GLN A 47 -8.40 0.29 -6.58
N ARG A 48 -9.63 -0.22 -6.50
CA ARG A 48 -9.88 -1.64 -6.20
C ARG A 48 -9.40 -2.52 -7.35
N VAL A 49 -9.58 -2.09 -8.61
CA VAL A 49 -9.06 -2.83 -9.77
C VAL A 49 -7.54 -2.89 -9.72
N ALA A 50 -6.87 -1.76 -9.44
CA ALA A 50 -5.42 -1.72 -9.26
C ALA A 50 -4.97 -2.67 -8.14
N VAL A 51 -5.61 -2.63 -6.96
CA VAL A 51 -5.28 -3.53 -5.83
C VAL A 51 -5.53 -5.01 -6.16
N ALA A 52 -6.62 -5.32 -6.86
CA ALA A 52 -6.92 -6.69 -7.29
C ALA A 52 -5.91 -7.18 -8.33
N TYR A 53 -5.50 -6.31 -9.26
CA TYR A 53 -4.46 -6.58 -10.24
C TYR A 53 -3.12 -6.85 -9.56
N THR A 54 -2.69 -5.98 -8.64
CA THR A 54 -1.43 -6.18 -7.90
C THR A 54 -1.43 -7.42 -7.03
N ARG A 55 -2.59 -7.79 -6.47
CA ARG A 55 -2.74 -9.05 -5.71
C ARG A 55 -2.68 -10.28 -6.62
N ALA A 56 -3.18 -10.17 -7.84
CA ALA A 56 -3.17 -11.25 -8.83
C ALA A 56 -1.78 -11.40 -9.49
N GLU A 57 -1.06 -10.29 -9.68
CA GLU A 57 0.27 -10.24 -10.28
C GLU A 57 1.34 -10.50 -9.20
N ARG A 58 1.50 -11.79 -8.84
CA ARG A 58 2.39 -12.25 -7.75
C ARG A 58 3.88 -11.97 -7.97
N ASN A 59 4.27 -11.55 -9.17
CA ASN A 59 5.66 -11.46 -9.60
C ASN A 59 6.10 -10.07 -10.05
N SER A 60 5.18 -9.09 -10.06
CA SER A 60 5.51 -7.68 -10.29
C SER A 60 5.41 -6.91 -8.99
N LEU A 61 6.47 -6.18 -8.63
CA LEU A 61 6.40 -5.25 -7.51
C LEU A 61 5.97 -3.88 -8.05
N LEU A 62 4.96 -3.28 -7.44
CA LEU A 62 4.75 -1.85 -7.61
C LEU A 62 5.76 -1.10 -6.77
N ILE A 63 6.57 -0.28 -7.42
CA ILE A 63 7.46 0.65 -6.73
C ILE A 63 6.87 2.06 -6.80
N GLU A 64 6.97 2.81 -5.70
CA GLU A 64 6.63 4.23 -5.71
C GLU A 64 7.76 5.03 -6.38
N ALA A 65 7.40 5.80 -7.39
CA ALA A 65 8.28 6.76 -8.06
C ALA A 65 7.80 8.18 -7.76
N LEU A 66 8.72 9.02 -7.28
CA LEU A 66 8.52 10.44 -7.06
C LEU A 66 9.05 11.21 -8.27
N VAL A 67 8.20 12.03 -8.87
CA VAL A 67 8.54 12.82 -10.06
C VAL A 67 8.51 14.29 -9.69
N GLU A 68 9.68 14.93 -9.71
CA GLU A 68 9.84 16.37 -9.50
C GLU A 68 9.60 17.12 -10.81
N THR A 69 8.46 17.80 -10.89
CA THR A 69 8.03 18.53 -12.10
C THR A 69 8.53 19.98 -12.16
N LYS A 70 9.12 20.47 -11.07
CA LYS A 70 9.68 21.81 -10.93
C LYS A 70 11.18 21.73 -10.61
N ALA A 71 11.92 20.96 -11.40
CA ALA A 71 13.37 20.85 -11.23
C ALA A 71 14.09 22.14 -11.65
N ASP A 72 15.40 22.21 -11.38
CA ASP A 72 16.24 23.42 -11.49
C ASP A 72 16.25 24.06 -12.89
N SER A 73 15.96 23.29 -13.94
CA SER A 73 15.92 23.76 -15.33
C SER A 73 14.51 23.61 -15.93
N PRO A 74 14.00 24.61 -16.68
CA PRO A 74 12.71 24.51 -17.38
C PRO A 74 12.64 23.26 -18.27
N GLY A 75 11.62 22.42 -18.04
CA GLY A 75 11.42 21.18 -18.80
C GLY A 75 12.23 19.97 -18.32
N SER A 76 13.10 20.12 -17.32
CA SER A 76 13.76 18.97 -16.70
C SER A 76 12.85 18.28 -15.69
N VAL A 77 12.87 16.95 -15.69
CA VAL A 77 12.13 16.09 -14.77
C VAL A 77 13.14 15.24 -14.01
N LYS A 78 13.05 15.21 -12.68
CA LYS A 78 13.83 14.28 -11.86
C LYS A 78 12.93 13.20 -11.31
N VAL A 79 13.37 11.95 -11.41
CA VAL A 79 12.65 10.77 -10.92
C VAL A 79 13.43 10.18 -9.75
N TYR A 80 12.70 9.82 -8.69
CA TYR A 80 13.27 9.17 -7.51
C TYR A 80 12.45 7.94 -7.14
N TYR A 81 13.09 6.79 -7.02
CA TYR A 81 12.42 5.54 -6.60
C TYR A 81 12.49 5.38 -5.09
N VAL A 82 11.37 5.01 -4.47
CA VAL A 82 11.27 4.85 -3.01
C VAL A 82 11.78 3.49 -2.57
N LEU A 83 12.84 3.45 -1.76
CA LEU A 83 13.46 2.22 -1.26
C LEU A 83 12.99 1.88 0.18
N GLY A 84 11.74 2.20 0.50
CA GLY A 84 11.19 2.09 1.85
C GLY A 84 11.71 3.16 2.82
N ASP A 85 11.99 2.76 4.06
CA ASP A 85 12.45 3.67 5.13
C ASP A 85 13.94 4.04 5.01
N ASP A 86 14.67 3.38 4.12
CA ASP A 86 16.10 3.57 3.95
C ASP A 86 16.46 4.83 3.16
N GLY A 87 15.60 5.24 2.23
CA GLY A 87 15.84 6.41 1.39
C GLY A 87 15.22 6.31 0.01
N LEU A 88 15.86 6.95 -0.97
CA LEU A 88 15.46 6.98 -2.37
C LEU A 88 16.62 6.53 -3.28
N CYS A 89 16.30 6.10 -4.50
CA CYS A 89 17.26 5.99 -5.60
C CYS A 89 17.02 7.12 -6.61
N SER A 90 18.08 7.84 -7.01
CA SER A 90 18.02 8.88 -8.05
C SER A 90 18.34 8.39 -9.46
N ASN A 91 18.57 7.08 -9.64
CA ASN A 91 18.74 6.49 -10.96
C ASN A 91 17.36 6.46 -11.67
N PRO A 92 17.17 7.14 -12.81
CA PRO A 92 15.91 7.10 -13.55
C PRO A 92 15.62 5.70 -14.10
N GLU A 93 16.64 4.86 -14.30
CA GLU A 93 16.52 3.50 -14.81
C GLU A 93 16.59 2.46 -13.67
N TRP A 94 16.08 2.79 -12.47
CA TRP A 94 16.13 1.87 -11.32
C TRP A 94 15.42 0.55 -11.62
N ALA A 95 14.30 0.59 -12.36
CA ALA A 95 13.53 -0.59 -12.73
C ALA A 95 14.32 -1.59 -13.59
N THR A 96 15.40 -1.20 -14.27
CA THR A 96 16.27 -2.11 -15.04
C THR A 96 17.66 -2.25 -14.44
N CYS A 97 17.89 -1.68 -13.25
CA CYS A 97 19.21 -1.64 -12.63
C CYS A 97 19.62 -3.01 -12.07
N ILE A 98 20.77 -3.52 -12.53
CA ILE A 98 21.35 -4.80 -12.08
C ILE A 98 21.72 -4.85 -10.59
N TYR A 99 21.77 -3.70 -9.91
CA TYR A 99 22.12 -3.59 -8.49
C TYR A 99 20.95 -3.10 -7.63
N ARG A 100 19.70 -3.19 -8.11
CA ARG A 100 18.52 -2.63 -7.42
C ARG A 100 18.21 -3.28 -6.06
N LEU A 101 18.74 -4.47 -5.79
CA LEU A 101 18.70 -5.11 -4.45
C LEU A 101 19.80 -4.61 -3.49
N ALA A 102 20.78 -3.83 -3.96
CA ALA A 102 21.95 -3.40 -3.19
C ALA A 102 22.12 -1.87 -3.15
N CYS A 103 21.03 -1.11 -3.31
CA CYS A 103 21.06 0.34 -3.49
C CYS A 103 21.87 1.10 -2.43
N ARG A 104 21.85 0.70 -1.14
CA ARG A 104 22.57 1.44 -0.07
C ARG A 104 24.07 1.65 -0.33
N LYS A 105 24.70 0.81 -1.16
CA LYS A 105 26.13 0.90 -1.51
C LYS A 105 26.39 1.68 -2.80
N CYS A 106 25.33 2.15 -3.47
CA CYS A 106 25.37 2.78 -4.79
C CYS A 106 25.49 4.31 -4.69
N PRO A 107 26.21 4.99 -5.62
CA PRO A 107 26.27 6.45 -5.67
C PRO A 107 24.91 7.14 -5.89
N PHE A 108 23.93 6.45 -6.49
CA PHE A 108 22.58 6.97 -6.72
C PHE A 108 21.67 6.89 -5.49
N PHE A 109 22.17 6.37 -4.36
CA PHE A 109 21.40 6.28 -3.14
C PHE A 109 21.32 7.62 -2.42
N ILE A 110 20.09 8.04 -2.11
CA ILE A 110 19.80 9.22 -1.33
C ILE A 110 19.34 8.76 0.05
N PRO A 111 20.12 9.04 1.11
CA PRO A 111 19.75 8.66 2.47
C PRO A 111 18.45 9.31 2.95
N GLN A 112 17.81 8.68 3.94
CA GLN A 112 16.50 9.07 4.44
C GLN A 112 16.37 10.55 4.86
N GLU A 113 17.42 11.16 5.41
CA GLU A 113 17.38 12.58 5.82
C GLU A 113 17.23 13.53 4.62
N GLN A 114 17.91 13.23 3.52
CA GLN A 114 17.77 13.99 2.26
C GLN A 114 16.45 13.63 1.55
N ALA A 115 16.06 12.35 1.60
CA ALA A 115 14.81 11.87 1.04
C ALA A 115 13.59 12.60 1.60
N LYS A 116 13.55 12.86 2.92
CA LYS A 116 12.47 13.62 3.57
C LYS A 116 12.33 15.03 2.98
N GLN A 117 13.45 15.70 2.74
CA GLN A 117 13.46 17.03 2.14
C GLN A 117 12.90 16.99 0.72
N ILE A 118 13.34 16.03 -0.10
CA ILE A 118 12.83 15.84 -1.46
C ILE A 118 11.32 15.60 -1.44
N ARG A 119 10.82 14.69 -0.58
CA ARG A 119 9.39 14.38 -0.45
C ARG A 119 8.53 15.59 -0.08
N SER A 120 9.10 16.59 0.60
CA SER A 120 8.40 17.82 0.99
C SER A 120 8.42 18.94 -0.05
N ARG A 121 9.14 18.80 -1.16
CA ARG A 121 9.25 19.86 -2.17
C ARG A 121 7.93 20.06 -2.93
N ASP A 122 7.67 21.32 -3.26
CA ASP A 122 6.55 21.69 -4.13
C ASP A 122 6.78 21.17 -5.56
N GLY A 123 5.80 20.47 -6.11
CA GLY A 123 5.88 19.92 -7.47
C GLY A 123 6.33 18.46 -7.55
N ILE A 124 6.49 17.78 -6.42
CA ILE A 124 6.62 16.32 -6.36
C ILE A 124 5.26 15.68 -6.63
N LYS A 125 5.23 14.75 -7.59
CA LYS A 125 4.09 13.89 -7.89
C LYS A 125 4.46 12.44 -7.59
N ARG A 126 3.51 11.65 -7.09
CA ARG A 126 3.70 10.24 -6.75
C ARG A 126 3.07 9.36 -7.84
N PHE A 127 3.84 8.40 -8.31
CA PHE A 127 3.44 7.41 -9.31
C PHE A 127 3.78 6.01 -8.80
N LEU A 128 3.11 5.02 -9.39
CA LEU A 128 3.42 3.61 -9.17
C LEU A 128 3.89 3.05 -10.50
N GLU A 129 5.06 2.43 -10.49
CA GLU A 129 5.63 1.74 -11.64
C GLU A 129 5.61 0.23 -11.38
N VAL A 130 5.20 -0.52 -12.38
CA VAL A 130 5.23 -1.99 -12.35
C VAL A 130 6.65 -2.43 -12.67
N VAL A 131 7.25 -3.17 -11.75
CA VAL A 131 8.61 -3.67 -11.90
C VAL A 131 8.60 -5.18 -11.94
N GLU A 132 8.99 -5.72 -13.08
CA GLU A 132 9.16 -7.15 -13.27
C GLU A 132 10.39 -7.63 -12.50
N LEU A 133 10.19 -8.59 -11.62
CA LEU A 133 11.29 -9.26 -10.92
C LEU A 133 11.89 -10.35 -11.80
N THR A 134 13.21 -10.45 -11.79
CA THR A 134 13.92 -11.63 -12.32
C THR A 134 13.67 -12.84 -11.40
N GLU A 135 13.89 -14.04 -11.91
CA GLU A 135 13.73 -15.27 -11.10
C GLU A 135 14.63 -15.30 -9.87
N GLU A 136 15.84 -14.73 -9.97
CA GLU A 136 16.75 -14.61 -8.83
C GLU A 136 16.20 -13.69 -7.75
N GLU A 137 15.63 -12.55 -8.14
CA GLU A 137 15.04 -11.60 -7.20
C GLU A 137 13.75 -12.11 -6.59
N LYS A 138 12.92 -12.83 -7.36
CA LYS A 138 11.74 -13.53 -6.82
C LYS A 138 12.15 -14.54 -5.76
N ARG A 139 13.19 -15.34 -6.04
CA ARG A 139 13.71 -16.32 -5.10
C ARG A 139 14.24 -15.65 -3.83
N ALA A 140 15.05 -14.60 -3.96
CA ALA A 140 15.55 -13.84 -2.82
C ALA A 140 14.40 -13.26 -1.97
N ALA A 141 13.37 -12.69 -2.60
CA ALA A 141 12.20 -12.16 -1.90
C ALA A 141 11.40 -13.27 -1.18
N GLN A 142 11.24 -14.44 -1.80
CA GLN A 142 10.56 -15.59 -1.20
C GLN A 142 11.34 -16.12 0.01
N GLU A 143 12.66 -16.26 -0.09
CA GLU A 143 13.52 -16.68 1.01
C GLU A 143 13.44 -15.70 2.21
N ASP A 144 13.38 -14.40 1.95
CA ASP A 144 13.22 -13.39 3.01
C ASP A 144 11.84 -13.43 3.66
N ILE A 145 10.77 -13.61 2.87
CA ILE A 145 9.40 -13.77 3.40
C ILE A 145 9.33 -15.00 4.30
N GLN A 146 9.88 -16.14 3.86
CA GLN A 146 9.87 -17.37 4.64
C GLN A 146 10.59 -17.19 5.98
N LYS A 147 11.77 -16.54 6.00
CA LYS A 147 12.48 -16.24 7.26
C LYS A 147 11.68 -15.34 8.18
N ILE A 148 10.94 -14.36 7.64
CA ILE A 148 10.06 -13.51 8.43
C ILE A 148 8.94 -14.33 9.06
N GLU A 149 8.30 -15.22 8.29
CA GLU A 149 7.23 -16.10 8.78
C GLU A 149 7.76 -17.03 9.89
N GLU A 150 8.90 -17.69 9.68
CA GLU A 150 9.55 -18.54 10.68
C GLU A 150 9.87 -17.75 11.97
N ASN A 151 10.39 -16.52 11.85
CA ASN A 151 10.66 -15.66 12.99
C ASN A 151 9.38 -15.27 13.74
N LEU A 152 8.29 -14.97 13.02
CA LEU A 152 7.00 -14.64 13.62
C LEU A 152 6.41 -15.84 14.38
N GLU A 153 6.54 -17.05 13.83
CA GLU A 153 6.14 -18.28 14.52
C GLU A 153 6.94 -18.48 15.81
N GLN A 154 8.26 -18.31 15.78
CA GLN A 154 9.10 -18.39 16.98
C GLN A 154 8.71 -17.35 18.03
N ILE A 155 8.45 -16.10 17.62
CA ILE A 155 7.98 -15.04 18.53
C ILE A 155 6.63 -15.44 19.16
N SER A 156 5.71 -16.02 18.38
CA SER A 156 4.41 -16.46 18.88
C SER A 156 4.50 -17.59 19.91
N GLN A 157 5.54 -18.42 19.81
CA GLN A 157 5.82 -19.53 20.73
C GLN A 157 6.64 -19.10 21.95
N SER A 158 7.29 -17.93 21.91
CA SER A 158 8.03 -17.40 23.04
C SER A 158 7.06 -16.95 24.15
N PRO A 159 7.34 -17.28 25.43
CA PRO A 159 6.49 -16.83 26.52
C PRO A 159 6.48 -15.28 26.54
N PRO A 160 5.33 -14.65 26.86
CA PRO A 160 5.27 -13.20 27.01
C PRO A 160 6.36 -12.74 27.98
N PRO A 161 7.06 -11.62 27.72
CA PRO A 161 8.12 -11.17 28.61
C PRO A 161 7.59 -10.99 30.03
N ASP A 162 8.24 -11.63 31.00
CA ASP A 162 7.86 -11.64 32.44
C ASP A 162 7.80 -10.25 33.08
N SER A 163 8.41 -9.26 32.45
CA SER A 163 8.29 -7.87 32.85
C SER A 163 7.99 -6.98 31.64
N LEU A 164 6.93 -6.17 31.78
CA LEU A 164 6.81 -4.99 30.94
C LEU A 164 8.02 -4.12 31.25
N HIS A 165 8.85 -3.79 30.25
CA HIS A 165 9.86 -2.75 30.40
C HIS A 165 9.16 -1.47 30.85
N GLN A 166 9.18 -1.20 32.17
CA GLN A 166 8.55 -0.02 32.72
C GLN A 166 9.32 1.18 32.20
N ARG A 167 8.61 2.03 31.48
CA ARG A 167 9.15 3.29 31.01
C ARG A 167 9.72 4.06 32.21
N PRO A 168 10.94 4.60 32.14
CA PRO A 168 11.49 5.42 33.21
C PRO A 168 10.56 6.61 33.47
N LYS A 169 10.18 6.80 34.74
CA LYS A 169 9.34 7.91 35.19
C LYS A 169 9.94 9.24 34.70
N GLY A 170 9.13 10.08 34.04
CA GLY A 170 9.50 11.45 33.65
C GLY A 170 9.74 11.70 32.15
N LYS A 171 9.79 10.69 31.28
CA LYS A 171 9.88 10.93 29.83
C LYS A 171 8.52 11.36 29.24
N LYS A 172 8.31 12.66 29.00
CA LYS A 172 7.16 13.19 28.25
C LYS A 172 7.11 12.58 26.83
N VAL A 173 5.97 12.02 26.42
CA VAL A 173 5.70 11.65 25.02
C VAL A 173 4.95 12.80 24.37
N ARG A 174 5.25 13.12 23.10
CA ARG A 174 4.26 13.70 22.19
C ARG A 174 3.44 12.56 21.59
N GLY A 175 2.58 11.95 22.39
CA GLY A 175 1.59 11.00 21.88
C GLY A 175 0.34 11.78 21.53
N VAL A 176 -0.14 11.69 20.29
CA VAL A 176 -1.50 12.12 19.98
C VAL A 176 -2.43 11.06 20.59
N PRO A 177 -3.33 11.42 21.51
CA PRO A 177 -4.27 10.45 22.05
C PRO A 177 -5.16 9.95 20.91
N LEU A 178 -5.13 8.65 20.65
CA LEU A 178 -6.21 8.00 19.91
C LEU A 178 -7.44 8.09 20.81
N GLN A 179 -8.36 8.99 20.49
CA GLN A 179 -9.70 8.98 21.07
C GLN A 179 -10.37 7.69 20.58
N VAL A 180 -10.15 6.61 21.34
CA VAL A 180 -10.88 5.36 21.18
C VAL A 180 -12.36 5.69 21.32
N LEU A 181 -13.12 5.28 20.31
CA LEU A 181 -14.58 5.30 20.21
C LEU A 181 -15.23 4.60 21.41
N ASN A 182 -15.28 5.26 22.56
CA ASN A 182 -16.22 4.94 23.64
C ASN A 182 -17.47 5.80 23.44
N MET A 183 -18.28 5.46 22.43
CA MET A 183 -19.68 5.85 22.45
C MET A 183 -20.47 4.74 23.15
N PRO A 184 -21.14 5.02 24.29
CA PRO A 184 -22.11 4.08 24.83
C PRO A 184 -23.25 3.93 23.83
N PHE A 185 -23.49 2.70 23.41
CA PHE A 185 -24.65 2.33 22.61
C PHE A 185 -25.90 2.51 23.48
N HIS A 186 -26.66 3.58 23.25
CA HIS A 186 -27.99 3.74 23.81
C HIS A 186 -29.02 3.21 22.80
N PRO A 187 -29.70 2.09 23.07
CA PRO A 187 -30.84 1.69 22.27
C PRO A 187 -32.00 2.64 22.58
N THR A 188 -32.39 3.46 21.61
CA THR A 188 -33.68 4.14 21.63
C THR A 188 -34.77 3.14 21.22
N THR A 189 -35.77 3.01 22.09
CA THR A 189 -37.07 2.33 21.89
C THR A 189 -37.77 2.74 20.60
#